data_AF-X1DMC5-F1
#
_entry.id   AF-X1DMC5-F1
#
_cell.length_a   1.000
_cell.length_b   1.000
_cell.length_c   1.000
_cell.angle_alpha   90.00
_cell.angle_beta   90.00
_cell.angle_gamma   90.00
#
_symmetry.space_group_name_H-M   'P 1'
#
loop_
_entity.id
_entity.type
_entity.pdbx_description
1 polymer ?
#
loop_
_entity_poly.entity_id
_entity_poly.type
_entity_poly.pdbx_seq_one_letter_code
_entity_poly.pdbx_strand_id
1 'polypeptide(L)' 'PEEVEKVTGVPIGCVAPFGLKTKLKTYLNEELLENEYLYFNPGIHTKTVEIRAADLLQVLENPIRFT' A
#
# COMPACT_ATOMS: atom_id res chain seq x y z
N PRO A 1 -13.29 4.72 -11.62
CA PRO A 1 -11.89 5.07 -11.96
C PRO A 1 -11.46 6.44 -11.44
N GLU A 2 -12.22 7.48 -11.77
CA GLU A 2 -11.96 8.88 -11.39
C GLU A 2 -11.91 9.11 -9.87
N GLU A 3 -12.75 8.40 -9.10
CA GLU A 3 -12.78 8.52 -7.63
C GLU A 3 -11.47 8.07 -6.99
N VAL A 4 -10.86 6.99 -7.51
CA VAL A 4 -9.59 6.48 -6.99
C VAL A 4 -8.52 7.56 -7.12
N GLU A 5 -8.31 8.07 -8.34
CA GLU A 5 -7.30 9.10 -8.58
C GLU A 5 -7.57 10.39 -7.79
N LYS A 6 -8.85 10.78 -7.65
CA LYS A 6 -9.24 11.95 -6.85
C LYS A 6 -8.84 11.81 -5.38
N VAL A 7 -9.04 10.63 -4.78
CA VAL A 7 -8.81 10.34 -3.36
C VAL A 7 -7.34 10.02 -3.09
N THR A 8 -6.74 9.14 -3.88
CA THR A 8 -5.40 8.59 -3.67
C THR A 8 -4.31 9.47 -4.29
N GLY A 9 -4.64 10.26 -5.32
CA GLY A 9 -3.70 11.03 -6.12
C GLY A 9 -2.94 10.22 -7.18
N VAL A 10 -3.31 8.94 -7.36
CA VAL A 10 -2.63 8.01 -8.29
C VAL A 10 -3.66 7.19 -9.08
N PRO A 11 -3.38 6.87 -10.37
CA PRO A 11 -4.33 6.15 -11.20
C PRO A 11 -4.51 4.70 -10.74
N ILE A 12 -5.65 4.11 -11.12
CA ILE A 12 -5.95 2.70 -10.87
C ILE A 12 -4.86 1.82 -11.47
N GLY A 13 -4.44 0.79 -10.72
CA GLY A 13 -3.43 -0.18 -11.18
C GLY A 13 -2.00 0.18 -10.77
N CYS A 14 -1.80 1.25 -10.01
CA CYS A 14 -0.50 1.54 -9.39
C CYS A 14 -0.60 2.18 -7.99
N VAL A 15 -1.73 2.00 -7.31
CA VAL A 15 -1.97 2.59 -5.98
C VAL A 15 -1.06 1.92 -4.94
N ALA A 16 -0.25 2.73 -4.26
CA ALA A 16 0.62 2.28 -3.17
C ALA A 16 -0.17 2.14 -1.85
N PRO A 17 0.31 1.34 -0.88
CA PRO A 17 -0.38 1.16 0.40
C PRO A 17 -0.15 2.32 1.40
N PHE A 18 0.72 3.29 1.07
CA PHE A 18 0.98 4.52 1.83
C PHE A 18 1.33 5.69 0.91
N GLY A 19 1.47 6.89 1.47
CA GLY A 19 1.84 8.10 0.71
C GLY A 19 0.73 8.64 -0.19
N LEU A 20 -0.52 8.24 0.07
CA LEU A 20 -1.69 8.69 -0.68
C LEU A 20 -2.03 10.14 -0.37
N LYS A 21 -2.62 10.84 -1.36
CA LYS A 21 -3.08 12.23 -1.23
C LYS A 21 -4.02 12.43 -0.04
N THR A 22 -4.88 11.46 0.22
CA THR A 22 -5.78 11.43 1.38
C THR A 22 -5.40 10.28 2.29
N LYS A 23 -5.34 10.51 3.61
CA LYS A 23 -5.16 9.43 4.58
C LYS A 23 -6.38 8.53 4.57
N LEU A 24 -6.16 7.25 4.25
CA LEU A 24 -7.19 6.22 4.23
C LEU A 24 -6.99 5.27 5.39
N LYS A 25 -8.10 4.72 5.87
CA LYS A 25 -8.10 3.63 6.84
C LYS A 25 -7.61 2.37 6.15
N THR A 26 -6.42 1.90 6.52
CA THR A 26 -5.79 0.73 5.90
C THR A 26 -6.11 -0.54 6.68
N TYR A 27 -6.54 -1.57 5.95
CA TYR A 27 -6.72 -2.92 6.46
C TYR A 27 -5.65 -3.81 5.84
N LEU A 28 -4.96 -4.60 6.66
CA LEU A 28 -3.85 -5.46 6.25
C LEU A 28 -4.17 -6.91 6.59
N ASN A 29 -4.13 -7.79 5.57
CA ASN A 29 -4.17 -9.23 5.79
C ASN A 29 -2.84 -9.65 6.44
N GLU A 30 -2.91 -10.26 7.62
CA GLU A 30 -1.73 -10.70 8.39
C GLU A 30 -0.93 -11.81 7.69
N GLU A 31 -1.56 -12.61 6.83
CA GLU A 31 -0.87 -13.65 6.05
C GLU A 31 0.21 -13.06 5.13
N LEU A 32 0.07 -11.79 4.71
CA LEU A 32 1.10 -11.11 3.91
C LEU A 32 2.41 -10.95 4.69
N LEU A 33 2.34 -10.85 6.02
CA LEU A 33 3.50 -10.66 6.90
C LEU A 33 4.33 -11.92 7.10
N GLU A 34 3.85 -13.08 6.62
CA GLU A 34 4.62 -14.32 6.61
C GLU A 34 5.75 -14.30 5.57
N ASN A 35 5.67 -13.39 4.59
CA ASN A 35 6.71 -13.17 3.60
C ASN A 35 7.80 -12.24 4.15
N GLU A 36 9.07 -12.53 3.86
CA GLU A 36 10.18 -11.62 4.23
C GLU A 36 10.06 -10.28 3.50
N TYR A 37 9.67 -10.33 2.22
CA TYR A 37 9.51 -9.16 1.35
C TYR A 37 8.12 -9.11 0.73
N LEU A 38 7.65 -7.88 0.50
CA LEU A 38 6.41 -7.56 -0.20
C LEU A 38 6.68 -6.62 -1.37
N TYR A 39 5.83 -6.71 -2.39
CA TYR A 39 5.97 -5.96 -3.63
C TYR A 39 4.71 -5.15 -3.93
N PHE A 40 4.87 -3.89 -4.31
CA PHE A 40 3.76 -3.02 -4.73
C PHE A 40 4.25 -1.95 -5.72
N ASN A 41 3.32 -1.34 -6.46
CA ASN A 41 3.62 -0.21 -7.33
C ASN A 41 3.65 1.10 -6.54
N PRO A 42 4.66 1.97 -6.70
CA PRO A 42 4.79 3.21 -5.93
C PRO A 42 4.08 4.40 -6.60
N GLY A 43 2.87 4.22 -7.15
CA GLY A 43 2.16 5.28 -7.90
C GLY A 43 2.51 5.39 -9.38
N ILE A 44 3.28 4.44 -9.92
CA ILE A 44 3.62 4.35 -11.35
C ILE A 44 3.56 2.89 -11.83
N HIS A 45 2.98 2.67 -13.00
CA HIS A 45 2.71 1.33 -13.55
C HIS A 45 3.97 0.52 -13.90
N THR A 46 5.08 1.19 -14.20
CA THR A 46 6.27 0.56 -14.76
C THR A 46 7.36 0.29 -13.71
N LYS A 47 7.04 0.49 -12.42
CA LYS A 47 7.99 0.28 -11.31
C LYS A 47 7.31 -0.52 -10.21
N THR A 48 8.15 -1.29 -9.51
CA THR A 48 7.78 -2.04 -8.32
C THR A 48 8.76 -1.68 -7.22
N VAL A 49 8.27 -1.53 -6.00
CA VAL A 49 9.08 -1.46 -4.79
C VAL A 49 9.06 -2.82 -4.12
N GLU A 50 10.24 -3.30 -3.77
CA GLU A 50 10.44 -4.39 -2.82
C GLU A 50 10.69 -3.78 -1.43
N ILE A 51 9.96 -4.23 -0.42
CA ILE A 51 10.13 -3.78 0.96
C ILE A 51 10.08 -4.97 1.90
N ARG A 52 10.83 -4.95 3.01
CA ARG A 52 10.65 -5.95 4.06
C ARG A 52 9.27 -5.79 4.69
N ALA A 53 8.61 -6.89 5.01
CA ALA A 53 7.29 -6.84 5.65
C ALA A 53 7.30 -6.03 6.96
N ALA A 54 8.39 -6.14 7.74
CA ALA A 54 8.59 -5.38 8.98
C ALA A 54 8.74 -3.86 8.75
N ASP A 55 9.33 -3.45 7.62
CA ASP A 55 9.48 -2.03 7.28
C ASP A 55 8.17 -1.47 6.74
N LEU A 56 7.40 -2.26 5.98
CA LEU A 56 6.06 -1.90 5.54
C LEU A 56 5.16 -1.57 6.74
N LEU A 57 5.20 -2.39 7.80
CA LEU A 57 4.42 -2.14 9.01
C LEU A 57 4.77 -0.82 9.72
N GLN A 58 6.02 -0.36 9.61
CA GLN A 58 6.43 0.91 10.22
C GLN A 58 5.91 2.12 9.44
N VAL A 59 5.81 2.01 8.10
CA VAL A 59 5.31 3.10 7.25
C VAL A 59 3.78 3.10 7.13
N LEU A 60 3.12 1.96 7.33
CA LEU A 60 1.68 1.91 7.45
C LEU A 60 1.26 2.51 8.80
N GLU A 61 0.59 3.66 8.76
CA GLU A 61 0.15 4.43 9.92
C GLU A 61 -0.92 3.68 10.76
N ASN A 62 -0.50 2.66 11.52
CA ASN A 62 -1.34 1.81 12.37
C ASN A 62 -2.49 1.11 11.62
N PRO A 63 -2.18 0.15 10.71
CA PRO A 63 -3.20 -0.56 9.94
C PRO A 63 -4.03 -1.47 10.86
N ILE A 64 -5.30 -1.67 10.50
CA ILE A 64 -6.14 -2.68 11.14
C ILE A 64 -5.82 -4.03 10.53
N ARG A 65 -5.43 -4.97 11.37
CA ARG A 65 -5.01 -6.30 10.96
C ARG A 65 -6.18 -7.27 10.99
N PHE A 66 -6.24 -8.15 10.01
CA PHE A 66 -7.22 -9.22 9.92
C PHE A 66 -6.60 -10.48 9.34
N THR A 67 -7.22 -11.62 9.64
CA THR A 67 -6.95 -12.94 9.08
C THR A 67 -8.12 -13.37 8.22
#